data_AF-A0A497Q5B2-F1
#
_entry.id   AF-A0A497Q5B2-F1
#
_cell.length_a   1.000
_cell.length_b   1.000
_cell.length_c   1.000
_cell.angle_alpha   90.00
_cell.angle_beta   90.00
_cell.angle_gamma   90.00
#
_symmetry.space_group_name_H-M   'P 1'
#
loop_
_entity.id
_entity.type
_entity.pdbx_description
1 polymer ?
#
loop_
_entity_poly.entity_id
_entity_poly.type
_entity_poly.pdbx_seq_one_letter_code
_entity_poly.pdbx_strand_id
1 'polypeptide(L)'
;VQIVRMQGGIALAKDGKITESLPLPIAGLMSDRPIEEVSEKIQDLKEAASKLGTPLDEPFMAMAFLSLPVIPKLKITDLGLVDVERFRLIDLFDVPE
;
A
#
# COMPACT_ATOMS: atom_id res chain seq x y z
N VAL A 1 0.17 -14.36 6.34
CA VAL A 1 -0.53 -13.33 5.53
C VAL A 1 -0.14 -13.52 4.06
N GLN A 2 -1.06 -13.33 3.11
CA GLN A 2 -0.84 -13.61 1.67
C GLN A 2 0.42 -12.93 1.11
N ILE A 3 0.66 -11.66 1.46
CA ILE A 3 1.83 -10.90 1.00
C ILE A 3 3.16 -11.58 1.40
N VAL A 4 3.26 -12.12 2.61
CA VAL A 4 4.45 -12.85 3.07
C VAL A 4 4.66 -14.13 2.26
N ARG A 5 3.58 -14.85 1.91
CA ARG A 5 3.65 -16.07 1.09
C ARG A 5 4.13 -15.79 -0.33
N MET A 6 3.80 -14.62 -0.87
CA MET A 6 4.27 -14.15 -2.19
C MET A 6 5.66 -13.52 -2.16
N GLN A 7 6.31 -13.45 -0.98
CA GLN A 7 7.59 -12.77 -0.77
C GLN A 7 7.54 -11.26 -1.12
N GLY A 8 6.37 -10.64 -0.95
CA GLY A 8 6.13 -9.23 -1.26
C GLY A 8 5.09 -9.03 -2.37
N GLY A 9 4.60 -7.79 -2.50
CA GLY A 9 3.60 -7.42 -3.49
C GLY A 9 2.30 -6.88 -2.91
N ILE A 10 1.24 -6.94 -3.71
CA ILE A 10 -0.06 -6.32 -3.41
C ILE A 10 -1.12 -7.43 -3.29
N ALA A 11 -1.99 -7.33 -2.29
CA ALA A 11 -3.14 -8.22 -2.15
C ALA A 11 -4.40 -7.41 -1.79
N LEU A 12 -5.50 -7.70 -2.48
CA LEU A 12 -6.83 -7.21 -2.14
C LEU A 12 -7.58 -8.26 -1.34
N ALA A 13 -8.25 -7.83 -0.28
CA ALA A 13 -9.07 -8.70 0.53
C ALA A 13 -10.45 -8.08 0.78
N LYS A 14 -11.48 -8.91 0.73
CA LYS A 14 -12.86 -8.58 1.09
C LYS A 14 -13.45 -9.72 1.91
N ASP A 15 -14.11 -9.41 3.02
CA ASP A 15 -14.79 -10.40 3.87
C ASP A 15 -13.89 -11.59 4.26
N GLY A 16 -12.62 -11.29 4.58
CA GLY A 16 -11.62 -12.28 4.99
C GLY A 16 -11.04 -13.14 3.86
N LYS A 17 -11.40 -12.89 2.59
CA LYS A 17 -10.89 -13.62 1.42
C LYS A 17 -10.03 -12.73 0.54
N ILE A 18 -8.96 -13.30 -0.02
CA ILE A 18 -8.18 -12.62 -1.06
C ILE A 18 -8.99 -12.65 -2.35
N THR A 19 -9.26 -11.47 -2.91
CA THR A 19 -10.00 -11.34 -4.17
C THR A 19 -9.08 -11.20 -5.35
N GLU A 20 -7.92 -10.56 -5.18
CA GLU A 20 -6.89 -10.43 -6.22
C GLU A 20 -5.51 -10.19 -5.61
N SER A 21 -4.43 -10.52 -6.33
CA SER A 21 -3.07 -10.28 -5.84
C SER A 21 -2.02 -10.23 -6.96
N LEU A 22 -0.97 -9.44 -6.74
CA LEU A 22 0.22 -9.35 -7.58
C LEU A 22 1.46 -9.65 -6.74
N PRO A 23 2.13 -10.79 -6.97
CA PRO A 23 3.45 -11.08 -6.38
C PRO A 23 4.51 -10.12 -6.89
N LEU A 24 5.36 -9.60 -5.99
CA LEU A 24 6.57 -8.84 -6.31
C LEU A 24 7.75 -9.43 -5.53
N PRO A 25 8.22 -10.64 -5.88
CA PRO A 25 9.16 -11.41 -5.06
C PRO A 25 10.55 -10.76 -4.94
N ILE A 26 10.90 -9.83 -5.83
CA ILE A 26 12.19 -9.15 -5.78
C ILE A 26 12.04 -7.91 -4.90
N ALA A 27 12.45 -8.03 -3.64
CA ALA A 27 12.43 -6.99 -2.62
C ALA A 27 11.04 -6.39 -2.31
N GLY A 28 9.95 -7.05 -2.72
CA GLY A 28 8.60 -6.48 -2.61
C GLY A 28 8.31 -5.37 -3.63
N LEU A 29 9.20 -5.15 -4.60
CA LEU A 29 9.15 -4.02 -5.53
C LEU A 29 9.01 -4.44 -7.00
N MET A 30 9.63 -5.55 -7.38
CA MET A 30 9.69 -6.00 -8.77
C MET A 30 9.20 -7.43 -8.92
N SER A 31 8.61 -7.70 -10.09
CA SER A 31 8.22 -9.03 -10.54
C SER A 31 9.31 -9.63 -11.43
N ASP A 32 9.43 -10.95 -11.43
CA ASP A 32 10.23 -11.74 -12.35
C ASP A 32 9.42 -12.22 -13.58
N ARG A 33 8.17 -11.78 -13.71
CA ARG A 33 7.26 -12.08 -14.82
C ARG A 33 7.36 -11.06 -15.97
N PRO A 34 6.93 -11.43 -17.20
CA PRO A 34 6.84 -10.50 -18.32
C PRO A 34 5.99 -9.26 -18.02
N ILE A 35 6.32 -8.13 -18.66
CA ILE A 35 5.67 -6.84 -18.42
C ILE A 35 4.17 -6.87 -18.77
N GLU A 36 3.79 -7.62 -19.78
CA GLU A 36 2.41 -7.78 -20.23
C GLU A 36 1.57 -8.41 -19.10
N GLU A 37 2.05 -9.50 -18.50
CA GLU A 37 1.38 -10.18 -17.40
C GLU A 37 1.27 -9.28 -16.16
N VAL A 38 2.33 -8.54 -15.83
CA VAL A 38 2.35 -7.64 -14.67
C VAL A 38 1.39 -6.46 -14.90
N SER A 39 1.36 -5.92 -16.12
CA SER A 39 0.47 -4.82 -16.50
C SER A 39 -0.99 -5.23 -16.42
N GLU A 40 -1.36 -6.40 -16.96
CA GLU A 40 -2.72 -6.96 -16.83
C GLU A 40 -3.11 -7.14 -15.37
N LYS A 41 -2.22 -7.74 -14.56
CA LYS A 41 -2.47 -7.92 -13.11
C LYS A 41 -2.67 -6.60 -12.36
N ILE A 42 -1.95 -5.54 -12.72
CA ILE A 42 -2.15 -4.21 -12.13
C ILE A 42 -3.54 -3.65 -12.52
N GLN A 43 -3.98 -3.86 -13.76
CA GLN A 43 -5.33 -3.44 -14.19
C GLN A 43 -6.41 -4.21 -13.43
N ASP A 44 -6.28 -5.53 -13.31
CA ASP A 44 -7.20 -6.38 -12.53
C ASP A 44 -7.32 -5.89 -11.08
N LEU A 45 -6.19 -5.57 -10.45
CA LEU A 45 -6.14 -5.04 -9.10
C LEU A 45 -6.87 -3.69 -8.97
N LYS A 46 -6.69 -2.78 -9.94
CA LYS A 46 -7.36 -1.47 -9.96
C LYS A 46 -8.87 -1.63 -10.12
N GLU A 47 -9.32 -2.49 -11.03
CA GLU A 47 -10.74 -2.77 -11.20
C GLU A 47 -11.36 -3.41 -9.96
N ALA A 48 -10.67 -4.39 -9.37
CA ALA A 48 -11.11 -5.03 -8.13
C ALA A 48 -11.19 -4.01 -6.99
N ALA A 49 -10.23 -3.09 -6.87
CA ALA A 49 -10.26 -2.02 -5.86
C ALA A 49 -11.45 -1.08 -6.08
N SER A 50 -11.72 -0.69 -7.32
CA SER A 50 -12.89 0.13 -7.67
C SER A 50 -14.20 -0.57 -7.27
N LYS A 51 -14.31 -1.88 -7.51
CA LYS A 51 -15.48 -2.70 -7.10
C LYS A 51 -15.64 -2.82 -5.57
N LEU A 52 -14.60 -2.53 -4.78
CA LEU A 52 -14.70 -2.42 -3.31
C LEU A 52 -15.26 -1.06 -2.85
N GLY A 53 -15.38 -0.08 -3.75
CA GLY A 53 -15.95 1.24 -3.47
C GLY A 53 -14.92 2.31 -3.09
N THR A 54 -13.64 2.12 -3.42
CA THR A 54 -12.65 3.20 -3.26
C THR A 54 -12.97 4.38 -4.18
N PRO A 55 -12.96 5.62 -3.68
CA PRO A 55 -13.12 6.81 -4.52
C PRO A 55 -11.81 7.25 -5.20
N LEU A 56 -10.69 6.57 -4.92
CA LEU A 56 -9.37 6.93 -5.44
C LEU A 56 -9.11 6.29 -6.81
N ASP A 57 -8.64 7.08 -7.77
CA ASP A 57 -8.21 6.59 -9.08
C ASP A 57 -6.97 5.69 -8.99
N GLU A 58 -6.03 6.05 -8.11
CA GLU A 58 -4.75 5.35 -7.92
C GLU A 58 -4.56 4.92 -6.44
N PRO A 59 -5.36 3.96 -5.93
CA PRO A 59 -5.37 3.60 -4.52
C PRO A 59 -4.03 3.05 -4.03
N PHE A 60 -3.33 2.27 -4.86
CA PHE A 60 -2.02 1.69 -4.51
C PHE A 60 -0.93 2.74 -4.40
N MET A 61 -0.93 3.72 -5.30
CA MET A 61 0.02 4.84 -5.26
C MET A 61 -0.23 5.71 -4.02
N ALA A 62 -1.50 5.98 -3.71
CA ALA A 62 -1.86 6.70 -2.49
C ALA A 62 -1.34 6.01 -1.22
N MET A 63 -1.47 4.68 -1.14
CA MET A 63 -0.90 3.90 -0.02
C MET A 63 0.62 4.01 0.07
N ALA A 64 1.34 3.95 -1.06
CA ALA A 64 2.79 4.10 -1.08
C ALA A 64 3.25 5.47 -0.55
N PHE A 65 2.45 6.54 -0.74
CA PHE A 65 2.74 7.87 -0.21
C PHE A 65 2.42 8.05 1.27
N LEU A 66 1.63 7.16 1.90
CA LEU A 66 1.37 7.22 3.35
C LEU A 66 2.63 6.92 4.16
N SER A 67 3.49 6.04 3.65
CA SER A 67 4.73 5.61 4.30
C SER A 67 5.98 6.36 3.86
N LEU A 68 5.83 7.49 3.17
CA LEU A 68 6.96 8.28 2.65
C LEU A 68 7.23 9.51 3.55
N PRO A 69 8.18 9.46 4.51
CA PRO A 69 8.42 10.51 5.52
C PRO A 69 9.23 11.71 4.98
N VAL A 70 9.25 11.94 3.67
CA VAL A 70 10.03 13.01 3.02
C VAL A 70 9.18 14.06 2.29
N ILE A 71 7.86 13.91 2.32
CA ILE A 71 6.91 14.88 1.76
C ILE A 71 6.10 15.51 2.91
N PRO A 72 5.74 16.80 2.81
CA PRO A 72 5.15 17.55 3.92
C PRO A 72 3.85 16.90 4.45
N LYS A 73 3.56 17.14 5.74
CA LYS A 73 2.42 16.63 6.57
C LYS A 73 2.64 15.28 7.28
N LEU A 74 1.60 14.81 7.98
CA LEU A 74 1.55 13.58 8.79
C LEU A 74 1.74 12.31 7.94
N LYS A 75 2.58 11.37 8.43
CA LYS A 75 2.89 10.08 7.79
C LYS A 75 2.83 8.92 8.78
N ILE A 76 2.70 7.70 8.24
CA ILE A 76 2.73 6.45 9.02
C ILE A 76 3.92 5.62 8.56
N THR A 77 4.85 5.34 9.45
CA THR A 77 5.99 4.44 9.18
C THR A 77 5.91 3.20 10.06
N ASP A 78 6.88 2.30 9.91
CA ASP A 78 7.08 1.16 10.80
C ASP A 78 7.39 1.55 12.26
N LEU A 79 7.79 2.81 12.50
CA LEU A 79 8.06 3.36 13.83
C LEU A 79 6.85 4.09 14.44
N GLY A 80 5.73 4.24 13.72
CA GLY A 80 4.53 4.92 14.17
C GLY A 80 4.16 6.16 13.34
N LEU A 81 3.43 7.10 13.93
CA LEU A 81 3.06 8.36 13.28
C LEU A 81 4.23 9.34 13.30
N VAL A 82 4.53 9.94 12.16
CA VAL A 82 5.59 10.93 11.99
C VAL A 82 4.99 12.27 11.61
N ASP A 83 5.26 13.29 12.42
CA ASP A 83 5.12 14.69 12.04
C ASP A 83 6.37 15.07 11.24
N VAL A 84 6.26 15.08 9.90
CA VAL A 84 7.39 15.37 8.99
C VAL A 84 7.83 16.83 9.09
N GLU A 85 6.95 17.75 9.46
CA GLU A 85 7.32 19.16 9.62
C GLU A 85 8.21 19.37 10.86
N ARG A 86 7.97 18.60 11.92
CA ARG A 86 8.75 18.64 13.17
C ARG A 86 9.81 17.55 13.29
N PHE A 87 9.93 16.67 12.29
CA PHE A 87 10.83 15.50 12.29
C PHE A 87 10.78 14.68 13.58
N ARG A 88 9.56 14.39 14.07
CA ARG A 88 9.37 13.62 15.30
C ARG A 88 8.27 12.58 15.19
N LEU A 89 8.42 11.50 15.95
CA LEU A 89 7.33 10.58 16.21
C LEU A 89 6.30 11.24 17.14
N ILE A 90 5.02 10.96 16.90
CA ILE A 90 3.91 11.44 17.72
C ILE A 90 3.01 10.27 18.11
N ASP A 91 2.36 10.36 19.27
CA ASP A 91 1.32 9.41 19.66
C ASP A 91 0.03 9.66 18.85
N LEU A 92 -0.78 8.63 18.68
CA LEU A 92 -2.08 8.71 18.00
C LEU A 92 -3.13 9.45 18.85
N PHE A 93 -3.01 9.39 20.18
CA PHE A 93 -3.99 9.88 21.14
C PHE A 93 -3.52 11.09 21.96
N ASP A 94 -2.27 11.51 21.85
CA ASP A 94 -1.79 12.77 22.43
C ASP A 94 -2.28 13.96 21.58
N VAL A 95 -3.56 14.28 21.71
CA VAL A 95 -4.13 15.55 21.25
C VAL A 95 -3.75 16.61 22.29
N PRO A 96 -3.00 17.66 21.94
CA PRO A 96 -2.86 18.81 22.84
C PRO A 96 -4.25 19.42 23.04
N GLU A 97 -4.62 19.70 24.30
CA GLU A 97 -5.78 20.56 24.62
C GLU A 97 -5.70 21.92 23.91
#